data_AF-A0A127SCZ8-F1
#
_entry.id   AF-A0A127SCZ8-F1
#
_cell.length_a   1.000
_cell.length_b   1.000
_cell.length_c   1.000
_cell.angle_alpha   90.00
_cell.angle_beta   90.00
_cell.angle_gamma   90.00
#
_symmetry.space_group_name_H-M   'P 1'
#
loop_
_entity.id
_entity.type
_entity.pdbx_description
1 polymer ?
#
loop_
_entity_poly.entity_id
_entity_poly.type
_entity_poly.pdbx_seq_one_letter_code
_entity_poly.pdbx_strand_id
1 'polypeptide(L)' 'MLPNYQDKGYGSKLLSFIKEYSKEIGCSEMFLITDKGNPRACHVYEKLGGKNDYKDEIVYVYDYEKGDK' A
#
# COMPACT_ATOMS: atom_id res chain seq x y z
N MET A 1 4.65 -9.79 2.39
CA MET A 1 5.07 -10.66 3.51
C MET A 1 5.25 -12.08 2.99
N LEU A 2 6.37 -12.74 3.32
CA LEU A 2 6.61 -14.15 2.98
C LEU A 2 5.45 -15.05 3.49
N PRO A 3 5.09 -16.14 2.78
CA PRO A 3 3.90 -16.95 3.10
C PRO A 3 3.78 -17.34 4.58
N ASN A 4 4.87 -17.83 5.20
CA ASN A 4 4.88 -18.30 6.59
C ASN A 4 4.73 -17.18 7.65
N TYR A 5 4.68 -15.92 7.22
CA TYR A 5 4.57 -14.74 8.06
C TYR A 5 3.30 -13.92 7.77
N GLN A 6 2.42 -14.43 6.89
CA GLN A 6 1.12 -13.83 6.63
C GLN A 6 0.15 -14.12 7.79
N ASP A 7 -0.94 -13.35 7.86
CA ASP A 7 -2.05 -13.51 8.82
C ASP A 7 -1.69 -13.43 10.32
N LYS A 8 -0.43 -13.10 10.64
CA LYS A 8 0.07 -12.85 12.00
C LYS A 8 0.01 -11.38 12.43
N GLY A 9 -0.60 -10.52 11.60
CA GLY A 9 -0.75 -9.10 11.87
C GLY A 9 0.50 -8.24 11.67
N TYR A 10 1.64 -8.80 11.24
CA TYR A 10 2.89 -8.05 11.06
C TYR A 10 2.75 -6.90 10.06
N GLY A 11 2.09 -7.11 8.92
CA GLY A 11 1.88 -6.06 7.92
C GLY A 11 1.05 -4.89 8.47
N SER A 12 -0.03 -5.19 9.21
CA SER A 12 -0.84 -4.15 9.85
C SER A 12 -0.07 -3.39 10.93
N LYS A 13 0.73 -4.08 11.75
CA LYS A 13 1.57 -3.44 12.76
C LYS A 13 2.61 -2.51 12.12
N LEU A 14 3.29 -2.97 11.07
CA LEU A 14 4.27 -2.15 10.35
C LEU A 14 3.64 -0.91 9.75
N LEU A 15 2.51 -1.06 9.02
CA LEU A 15 1.87 0.09 8.39
C LEU A 15 1.28 1.06 9.42
N SER A 16 0.76 0.56 10.54
CA SER A 16 0.30 1.40 11.65
C SER A 16 1.45 2.21 12.25
N PHE A 17 2.62 1.59 12.45
CA PHE A 17 3.80 2.29 12.93
C PHE A 17 4.23 3.39 11.96
N ILE A 18 4.34 3.09 10.66
CA ILE A 18 4.72 4.07 9.63
C ILE A 18 3.73 5.23 9.61
N LYS A 19 2.42 4.95 9.66
CA LYS A 19 1.36 5.96 9.67
C LYS A 19 1.50 6.89 10.87
N GLU A 20 1.64 6.37 12.08
CA GLU A 20 1.77 7.24 13.27
C GLU A 20 3.09 8.02 13.25
N TYR A 21 4.20 7.39 12.89
CA TYR A 21 5.49 8.06 12.76
C TYR A 21 5.47 9.19 11.72
N SER A 22 4.83 8.96 10.57
CA SER A 22 4.71 10.00 9.52
C SER A 22 3.98 11.24 10.01
N LYS A 23 2.95 11.08 10.86
CA LYS A 23 2.26 12.22 11.47
C LYS A 23 3.16 12.94 12.48
N GLU A 24 3.91 12.19 13.29
CA GLU A 24 4.80 12.75 14.31
C GLU A 24 5.88 13.66 13.70
N ILE A 25 6.39 13.33 12.53
CA ILE A 25 7.40 14.13 11.82
C ILE A 25 6.80 15.24 10.93
N GLY A 26 5.47 15.42 10.96
CA GLY A 26 4.78 16.49 10.25
C GLY A 26 4.54 16.23 8.76
N CYS A 27 4.49 14.97 8.32
CA CYS A 27 4.04 14.67 6.96
C CYS A 27 2.57 15.04 6.79
N SER A 28 2.23 15.67 5.67
CA SER A 28 0.85 16.04 5.34
C SER A 28 0.01 14.85 4.89
N GLU A 29 0.62 13.87 4.24
CA GLU A 29 -0.08 12.70 3.68
C GLU A 29 0.83 11.48 3.52
N MET A 30 0.20 10.32 3.33
CA MET A 30 0.83 9.06 2.96
C MET A 30 -0.01 8.40 1.86
N PHE A 31 0.62 8.07 0.73
CA PHE A 31 -0.01 7.37 -0.39
C PHE A 31 0.62 5.99 -0.61
N LEU A 32 -0.16 5.05 -1.15
CA LEU A 32 0.26 3.68 -1.42
C LEU A 32 -0.30 3.27 -2.78
N ILE A 33 0.56 2.70 -3.64
CA ILE A 33 0.15 2.12 -4.91
C ILE A 33 0.00 0.62 -4.72
N THR A 34 -1.14 0.07 -5.12
CA THR A 34 -1.37 -1.39 -5.13
C THR A 34 -2.31 -1.78 -6.25
N ASP A 35 -2.23 -3.05 -6.65
CA ASP A 35 -3.14 -3.61 -7.64
C ASP A 35 -4.47 -3.98 -6.98
N LYS A 36 -5.60 -3.79 -7.69
CA LYS A 36 -6.91 -4.31 -7.27
C LYS A 36 -6.87 -5.84 -7.09
N GLY A 37 -5.98 -6.52 -7.81
CA GLY A 37 -5.68 -7.95 -7.65
C GLY A 37 -4.97 -8.32 -6.32
N ASN A 38 -4.64 -7.36 -5.46
CA ASN A 38 -4.05 -7.58 -4.15
C ASN A 38 -5.03 -7.27 -2.99
N PRO A 39 -6.09 -8.08 -2.81
CA PRO A 39 -7.14 -7.80 -1.84
C PRO A 39 -6.63 -7.72 -0.39
N ARG A 40 -5.53 -8.42 -0.08
CA ARG A 40 -4.92 -8.39 1.25
C ARG A 40 -4.31 -7.04 1.57
N ALA A 41 -3.62 -6.42 0.62
CA ALA A 41 -3.08 -5.07 0.80
C ALA A 41 -4.21 -4.05 0.94
N CYS A 42 -5.18 -4.07 0.01
CA CYS A 42 -6.36 -3.19 0.05
C CYS A 42 -7.07 -3.26 1.40
N HIS A 43 -7.34 -4.48 1.90
CA HIS A 43 -8.00 -4.67 3.19
C HIS A 43 -7.21 -4.05 4.35
N VAL A 44 -5.89 -4.19 4.38
CA VAL A 44 -5.06 -3.59 5.44
C VAL A 44 -5.08 -2.06 5.34
N TYR A 45 -5.03 -1.49 4.14
CA TYR A 45 -5.04 -0.05 3.92
C TYR A 45 -6.37 0.57 4.36
N GLU A 46 -7.48 -0.02 3.92
CA GLU A 46 -8.84 0.38 4.30
C GLU A 46 -9.06 0.26 5.81
N LYS A 47 -8.62 -0.85 6.43
CA LYS A 47 -8.71 -1.07 7.87
C LYS A 47 -7.97 0.01 8.67
N LEU A 48 -6.88 0.56 8.14
CA LEU A 48 -6.12 1.64 8.78
C LEU A 48 -6.62 3.04 8.39
N GLY A 49 -7.76 3.14 7.71
CA GLY A 49 -8.42 4.40 7.36
C GLY A 49 -7.93 5.01 6.05
N GLY A 50 -7.12 4.29 5.27
CA GLY A 50 -6.82 4.67 3.90
C GLY A 50 -8.09 4.64 3.06
N LYS A 51 -8.22 5.61 2.15
CA LYS A 51 -9.35 5.69 1.22
C LYS A 51 -8.84 5.56 -0.20
N ASN A 52 -9.56 4.81 -1.02
CA ASN A 52 -9.40 4.87 -2.46
C ASN A 52 -10.44 5.85 -3.00
N ASP A 53 -10.08 7.14 -3.03
CA ASP A 53 -10.98 8.22 -3.45
C ASP A 53 -11.12 8.30 -4.98
N TYR A 54 -10.25 7.62 -5.74
CA TYR A 54 -10.18 7.70 -7.20
C TYR A 54 -10.37 6.33 -7.85
N LYS A 55 -11.61 6.04 -8.28
CA LYS A 55 -11.95 4.80 -9.01
C LYS A 55 -11.08 4.54 -10.25
N ASP A 56 -10.62 5.63 -10.86
CA ASP A 56 -9.87 5.69 -12.12
C ASP A 56 -8.42 6.11 -11.92
N GLU A 57 -7.82 5.82 -10.76
CA GLU A 57 -6.38 6.04 -10.56
C GLU A 57 -5.58 5.20 -11.57
N ILE A 58 -4.79 5.87 -12.41
CA ILE A 58 -3.97 5.24 -13.46
C ILE A 58 -2.50 5.44 -13.12
N VAL A 59 -1.76 4.33 -13.00
CA VAL A 59 -0.30 4.33 -12.80
C VAL A 59 0.36 3.82 -14.08
N TYR A 60 1.17 4.66 -14.71
CA TYR A 60 1.98 4.29 -15.88
C TYR A 60 3.34 3.77 -15.42
N VAL A 61 3.78 2.66 -16.00
CA VAL A 61 5.11 2.07 -15.76
C VAL A 61 5.78 1.83 -17.11
N TYR A 62 6.96 2.40 -17.32
CA TYR A 62 7.80 2.12 -18.47
C TYR A 62 8.83 1.06 -18.06
N ASP A 63 8.65 -0.17 -18.54
CA ASP A 63 9.54 -1.29 -18.26
C ASP A 63 10.59 -1.39 -19.37
N TYR A 64 11.79 -0.85 -19.11
CA TYR A 64 12.89 -0.83 -20.07
C TYR A 64 13.62 -2.19 -20.20
N GLU A 65 13.34 -3.16 -19.32
CA GLU A 65 13.99 -4.47 -19.33
C GLU A 65 13.18 -5.52 -20.09
N LYS A 66 11.86 -5.36 -20.17
CA LYS A 66 11.00 -6.28 -20.93
C LYS A 66 11.05 -6.11 -22.44
N GLY A 67 11.71 -5.06 -22.93
CA GLY A 67 11.67 -4.67 -24.34
C GLY A 67 10.27 -4.18 -24.74
N ASP A 68 10.22 -3.17 -25.60
CA ASP A 68 8.97 -2.77 -26.23
C ASP A 68 8.45 -3.97 -27.05
N LYS A 69 7.25 -4.45 -26.73
CA LYS A 69 6.59 -5.55 -27.46
C LYS A 69 6.23 -5.13 -28.88
#